data_AF-A0A2N3MXX2-F1
#
_entry.id   AF-A0A2N3MXX2-F1
#
_cell.length_a   1.000
_cell.length_b   1.000
_cell.length_c   1.000
_cell.angle_alpha   90.00
_cell.angle_beta   90.00
_cell.angle_gamma   90.00
#
_symmetry.space_group_name_H-M   'P 1'
#
loop_
_entity.id
_entity.type
_entity.pdbx_description
1 polymer ?
#
loop_
_entity_poly.entity_id
_entity_poly.type
_entity_poly.pdbx_seq_one_letter_code
_entity_poly.pdbx_strand_id
1 'polypeptide(L)'
;MHFYTSLFLLAGVALTNAASIQGRQNAGTACSAARSSILNALSDADAGVDRIQDPAAAAAAAAALEQAQDGIQQIALAVSAGQAPPADQRAEVAAGLTALGKALAAGDQNDSAILETQEALDEALAAARDVVANC
;
A
#
# COMPACT_ATOMS: atom_id res chain seq x y z
N MET A 1 48.19 29.16 49.76
CA MET A 1 47.57 29.97 48.69
C MET A 1 47.67 29.19 47.38
N HIS A 2 46.54 29.01 46.71
CA HIS A 2 46.33 28.48 45.35
C HIS A 2 46.38 26.96 45.12
N PHE A 3 45.15 26.42 45.10
CA PHE A 3 44.66 25.19 44.48
C PHE A 3 44.86 25.19 42.95
N TYR A 4 44.87 24.01 42.31
CA TYR A 4 43.83 23.51 41.37
C TYR A 4 44.41 22.39 40.47
N THR A 5 44.14 21.11 40.73
CA THR A 5 43.03 20.29 40.19
C THR A 5 43.32 19.70 38.81
N SER A 6 43.69 18.41 38.79
CA SER A 6 43.74 17.56 37.59
C SER A 6 42.33 17.33 37.07
N LEU A 7 42.03 17.82 35.86
CA LEU A 7 40.77 17.55 35.16
C LEU A 7 40.98 16.38 34.19
N PHE A 8 40.74 15.16 34.68
CA PHE A 8 40.40 14.00 33.85
C PHE A 8 38.88 13.88 33.89
N LEU A 9 38.18 14.00 32.76
CA LEU A 9 36.78 13.53 32.64
C LEU A 9 36.42 13.31 31.15
N LEU A 10 36.53 12.03 30.77
CA LEU A 10 35.65 11.24 29.89
C LEU A 10 34.99 11.95 28.69
N ALA A 11 35.52 11.67 27.50
CA ALA A 11 34.76 11.72 26.26
C ALA A 11 33.70 10.61 26.28
N GLY A 12 32.49 10.95 26.73
CA GLY A 12 31.32 10.10 26.57
C GLY A 12 30.95 10.04 25.09
N VAL A 13 31.32 8.96 24.42
CA VAL A 13 30.76 8.62 23.11
C VAL A 13 29.30 8.32 23.33
N ALA A 14 28.43 9.27 22.98
CA ALA A 14 27.01 9.03 22.87
C ALA A 14 26.81 7.97 21.77
N LEU A 15 26.74 6.70 22.18
CA LEU A 15 26.15 5.64 21.37
C LEU A 15 24.63 5.88 21.36
N THR A 16 24.21 6.93 20.67
CA THR A 16 22.82 7.05 20.25
C THR A 16 22.54 5.89 19.32
N ASN A 17 21.60 5.04 19.73
CA ASN A 17 21.13 3.87 19.02
C ASN A 17 20.91 4.15 17.53
N ALA A 18 21.89 3.83 16.69
CA ALA A 18 21.76 3.82 15.23
C ALA A 18 20.85 2.68 14.73
N ALA A 19 20.32 1.86 15.63
CA ALA A 19 19.38 0.77 15.32
C ALA A 19 17.99 1.26 14.85
N SER A 20 17.64 2.54 15.02
CA SER A 20 16.32 3.07 14.63
C SER A 20 16.28 3.67 13.21
N ILE A 21 17.43 3.97 12.60
CA ILE A 21 17.48 4.56 11.25
C ILE A 21 17.61 3.46 10.19
N GLN A 22 18.45 2.44 10.40
CA GLN A 22 18.62 1.35 9.44
C GLN A 22 17.34 0.52 9.25
N GLY A 23 16.56 0.30 10.31
CA GLY A 23 15.25 -0.36 10.23
C GLY A 23 14.23 0.45 9.41
N ARG A 24 14.19 1.78 9.56
CA ARG A 24 13.33 2.67 8.76
C ARG A 24 13.82 2.87 7.33
N GLN A 25 15.11 2.70 7.05
CA GLN A 25 15.65 2.82 5.69
C GLN A 25 15.40 1.55 4.88
N ASN A 26 15.58 0.36 5.46
CA ASN A 26 15.24 -0.91 4.81
C ASN A 26 13.73 -1.15 4.74
N ALA A 27 12.97 -0.82 5.79
CA ALA A 27 11.52 -0.79 5.71
C ALA A 27 11.08 0.31 4.73
N GLY A 28 11.70 1.49 4.75
CA GLY A 28 11.35 2.59 3.85
C GLY A 28 11.46 2.25 2.37
N THR A 29 12.50 1.52 1.95
CA THR A 29 12.65 1.08 0.55
C THR A 29 11.69 -0.06 0.20
N ALA A 30 11.55 -1.08 1.05
CA ALA A 30 10.60 -2.18 0.85
C ALA A 30 9.14 -1.67 0.81
N CYS A 31 8.78 -0.73 1.68
CA CYS A 31 7.47 -0.11 1.71
C CYS A 31 7.20 0.77 0.51
N SER A 32 8.20 1.52 0.05
CA SER A 32 8.05 2.34 -1.14
C SER A 32 7.86 1.46 -2.38
N ALA A 33 8.60 0.36 -2.48
CA ALA A 33 8.45 -0.63 -3.55
C ALA A 33 7.09 -1.33 -3.51
N ALA A 34 6.66 -1.82 -2.34
CA ALA A 34 5.35 -2.47 -2.20
C ALA A 34 4.20 -1.50 -2.48
N ARG A 35 4.31 -0.23 -2.06
CA ARG A 35 3.34 0.83 -2.41
C ARG A 35 3.32 1.12 -3.92
N SER A 36 4.46 1.20 -4.59
CA SER A 36 4.49 1.35 -6.05
C SER A 36 3.90 0.14 -6.77
N SER A 37 4.11 -1.07 -6.24
CA SER A 37 3.51 -2.30 -6.80
C SER A 37 1.99 -2.28 -6.70
N ILE A 38 1.44 -1.80 -5.58
CA ILE A 38 -0.01 -1.61 -5.43
C ILE A 38 -0.54 -0.63 -6.48
N LEU A 39 0.12 0.52 -6.65
CA LEU A 39 -0.32 1.53 -7.62
C LEU A 39 -0.26 1.02 -9.06
N ASN A 40 0.80 0.30 -9.42
CA ASN A 40 0.92 -0.32 -10.75
C ASN A 40 -0.18 -1.36 -10.96
N ALA A 41 -0.38 -2.27 -10.01
CA ALA A 41 -1.38 -3.31 -10.10
C ALA A 41 -2.82 -2.75 -10.17
N LEU A 42 -3.11 -1.65 -9.46
CA LEU A 42 -4.40 -0.95 -9.59
C LEU A 42 -4.56 -0.28 -10.96
N SER A 43 -3.50 0.28 -11.53
CA SER A 43 -3.50 0.83 -12.88
C SER A 43 -3.68 -0.26 -13.93
N ASP A 44 -3.07 -1.43 -13.74
CA ASP A 44 -3.21 -2.57 -14.62
C ASP A 44 -4.62 -3.16 -14.53
N ALA A 45 -5.20 -3.19 -13.32
CA ALA A 45 -6.61 -3.57 -13.12
C ALA A 45 -7.56 -2.59 -13.82
N ASP A 46 -7.35 -1.27 -13.72
CA ASP A 46 -8.14 -0.25 -14.43
C ASP A 46 -8.10 -0.46 -15.95
N ALA A 47 -6.88 -0.62 -16.50
CA ALA A 47 -6.69 -0.89 -17.92
C ALA A 47 -7.25 -2.25 -18.37
N GLY A 48 -7.33 -3.22 -17.45
CA GLY A 48 -7.95 -4.53 -17.67
C GLY A 48 -9.47 -4.43 -17.70
N VAL A 49 -10.07 -3.68 -16.78
CA VAL A 49 -11.52 -3.41 -16.72
C VAL A 49 -12.02 -2.78 -18.01
N ASP A 50 -11.29 -1.82 -18.59
CA ASP A 50 -11.62 -1.18 -19.86
C ASP A 50 -11.63 -2.14 -21.06
N ARG A 51 -10.99 -3.31 -20.93
CA ARG A 51 -10.89 -4.34 -21.98
C ARG A 51 -11.90 -5.48 -21.80
N ILE A 52 -12.64 -5.52 -20.69
CA ILE A 52 -13.66 -6.55 -20.44
C ILE A 52 -14.78 -6.41 -21.47
N GLN A 53 -15.14 -7.53 -22.11
CA GLN A 53 -16.12 -7.54 -23.20
C GLN A 53 -17.57 -7.52 -22.69
N ASP A 54 -17.82 -8.13 -21.53
CA ASP A 54 -19.14 -8.10 -20.91
C ASP A 54 -19.39 -6.72 -20.26
N PRO A 55 -20.33 -5.91 -20.78
CA PRO A 55 -20.57 -4.57 -20.27
C PRO A 55 -21.09 -4.57 -18.82
N ALA A 56 -21.77 -5.61 -18.37
CA ALA A 56 -22.24 -5.70 -16.99
C ALA A 56 -21.08 -5.99 -16.04
N ALA A 57 -20.18 -6.90 -16.42
CA ALA A 57 -18.97 -7.20 -15.66
C ALA A 57 -18.02 -5.99 -15.64
N ALA A 58 -17.82 -5.32 -16.77
CA ALA A 58 -17.00 -4.12 -16.88
C ALA A 58 -17.52 -2.98 -15.97
N ALA A 59 -18.83 -2.70 -16.02
CA ALA A 59 -19.43 -1.65 -15.18
C ALA A 59 -19.34 -1.98 -13.68
N ALA A 60 -19.56 -3.25 -13.30
CA ALA A 60 -19.44 -3.67 -11.91
C ALA A 60 -17.99 -3.61 -11.41
N ALA A 61 -17.04 -4.01 -12.25
CA ALA A 61 -15.62 -3.96 -11.94
C ALA A 61 -15.12 -2.50 -11.82
N ALA A 62 -15.53 -1.63 -12.74
CA ALA A 62 -15.19 -0.20 -12.71
C ALA A 62 -15.70 0.48 -11.43
N ALA A 63 -16.97 0.28 -11.07
CA ALA A 63 -17.53 0.85 -9.85
C ALA A 63 -16.84 0.34 -8.58
N ALA A 64 -16.46 -0.94 -8.55
CA ALA A 64 -15.74 -1.53 -7.43
C ALA A 64 -14.30 -0.99 -7.31
N LEU A 65 -13.64 -0.78 -8.46
CA LEU A 65 -12.31 -0.20 -8.52
C LEU A 65 -12.33 1.27 -8.09
N GLU A 66 -13.31 2.05 -8.53
CA GLU A 66 -13.52 3.44 -8.12
C GLU A 66 -13.68 3.54 -6.60
N GLN A 67 -14.52 2.68 -5.99
CA GLN A 67 -14.67 2.61 -4.53
C GLN A 67 -13.34 2.33 -3.82
N ALA A 68 -12.52 1.43 -4.35
CA ALA A 68 -11.21 1.14 -3.78
C ALA A 68 -10.25 2.34 -3.92
N GLN A 69 -10.25 3.01 -5.07
CA GLN A 69 -9.42 4.20 -5.33
C GLN A 69 -9.77 5.36 -4.39
N ASP A 70 -11.06 5.62 -4.17
CA ASP A 70 -11.54 6.66 -3.25
C ASP A 70 -11.04 6.42 -1.82
N GLY A 71 -11.17 5.19 -1.32
CA GLY A 71 -10.66 4.81 -0.01
C GLY A 71 -9.14 4.99 0.10
N ILE A 72 -8.39 4.62 -0.95
CA ILE A 72 -6.93 4.81 -1.02
C ILE A 72 -6.57 6.30 -0.99
N GLN A 73 -7.28 7.13 -1.75
CA GLN A 73 -7.02 8.57 -1.80
C GLN A 73 -7.23 9.22 -0.42
N GLN A 74 -8.30 8.84 0.29
CA GLN A 74 -8.55 9.34 1.64
C GLN A 74 -7.51 8.86 2.66
N ILE A 75 -7.05 7.60 2.54
CA ILE A 75 -5.92 7.10 3.33
C ILE A 75 -4.66 7.93 3.05
N ALA A 76 -4.36 8.21 1.78
CA ALA A 76 -3.20 9.00 1.39
C ALA A 76 -3.27 10.42 1.97
N LEU A 77 -4.45 11.06 1.94
CA LEU A 77 -4.67 12.36 2.56
C LEU A 77 -4.40 12.34 4.07
N ALA A 78 -4.97 11.36 4.79
CA ALA A 78 -4.73 11.21 6.23
C ALA A 78 -3.25 11.00 6.56
N VAL A 79 -2.57 10.13 5.81
CA VAL A 79 -1.13 9.86 6.00
C VAL A 79 -0.30 11.10 5.70
N SER A 80 -0.62 11.86 4.65
CA SER A 80 0.07 13.11 4.31
C SER A 80 -0.11 14.18 5.38
N ALA A 81 -1.24 14.17 6.08
CA ALA A 81 -1.52 15.01 7.24
C ALA A 81 -0.86 14.50 8.54
N GLY A 82 -0.07 13.42 8.50
CA GLY A 82 0.58 12.81 9.66
C GLY A 82 -0.36 11.99 10.56
N GLN A 83 -1.56 11.69 10.07
CA GLN A 83 -2.55 10.87 10.78
C GLN A 83 -2.36 9.39 10.42
N ALA A 84 -2.79 8.51 11.32
CA ALA A 84 -2.90 7.10 10.99
C ALA A 84 -3.96 6.91 9.87
N PRO A 85 -3.78 5.95 8.95
CA PRO A 85 -4.82 5.57 8.00
C PRO A 85 -6.14 5.34 8.77
N PRO A 86 -7.26 5.97 8.39
CA PRO A 86 -8.48 5.79 9.17
C PRO A 86 -9.11 4.42 8.88
N ALA A 87 -9.77 3.83 9.88
CA ALA A 87 -10.26 2.46 9.80
C ALA A 87 -11.37 2.28 8.76
N ASP A 88 -12.26 3.26 8.64
CA ASP A 88 -13.40 3.23 7.72
C ASP A 88 -12.92 3.20 6.27
N GLN A 89 -11.94 4.03 5.92
CA GLN A 89 -11.37 4.03 4.57
C GLN A 89 -10.62 2.74 4.27
N ARG A 90 -9.93 2.13 5.24
CA ARG A 90 -9.35 0.79 5.04
C ARG A 90 -10.41 -0.27 4.77
N ALA A 91 -11.54 -0.20 5.47
CA ALA A 91 -12.67 -1.09 5.24
C ALA A 91 -13.31 -0.87 3.87
N GLU A 92 -13.38 0.38 3.41
CA GLU A 92 -13.88 0.76 2.10
C GLU A 92 -12.98 0.23 0.97
N VAL A 93 -11.66 0.36 1.09
CA VAL A 93 -10.70 -0.28 0.17
C VAL A 93 -10.90 -1.79 0.13
N ALA A 94 -10.99 -2.44 1.30
CA ALA A 94 -11.21 -3.88 1.37
C ALA A 94 -12.55 -4.31 0.73
N ALA A 95 -13.60 -3.51 0.92
CA ALA A 95 -14.91 -3.74 0.32
C ALA A 95 -14.86 -3.59 -1.21
N GLY A 96 -14.23 -2.54 -1.73
CA GLY A 96 -14.05 -2.31 -3.17
C GLY A 96 -13.26 -3.43 -3.84
N LEU A 97 -12.10 -3.81 -3.29
CA LEU A 97 -11.30 -4.92 -3.82
C LEU A 97 -12.05 -6.26 -3.79
N THR A 98 -12.84 -6.50 -2.73
CA THR A 98 -13.70 -7.70 -2.64
C THR A 98 -14.81 -7.67 -3.69
N ALA A 99 -15.43 -6.51 -3.91
CA ALA A 99 -16.46 -6.33 -4.93
C ALA A 99 -15.90 -6.52 -6.33
N LEU A 100 -14.68 -6.02 -6.59
CA LEU A 100 -13.98 -6.20 -7.86
C LEU A 100 -13.73 -7.68 -8.14
N GLY A 101 -13.16 -8.42 -7.17
CA GLY A 101 -12.95 -9.86 -7.32
C GLY A 101 -14.26 -10.62 -7.58
N LYS A 102 -15.37 -10.22 -6.95
CA LYS A 102 -16.70 -10.81 -7.21
C LYS A 102 -17.23 -10.47 -8.60
N ALA A 103 -17.05 -9.25 -9.08
CA ALA A 103 -17.47 -8.82 -10.41
C ALA A 103 -16.70 -9.62 -11.49
N LEU A 104 -15.39 -9.77 -11.32
CA LEU A 104 -14.54 -10.54 -12.23
C LEU A 104 -14.88 -12.04 -12.22
N ALA A 105 -15.13 -12.61 -11.03
CA ALA A 105 -15.53 -14.01 -10.90
C ALA A 105 -16.92 -14.31 -11.48
N ALA A 106 -17.79 -13.30 -11.58
CA ALA A 106 -19.13 -13.44 -12.16
C ALA A 106 -19.15 -13.31 -13.70
N GLY A 107 -18.10 -12.73 -14.30
CA GLY A 107 -17.99 -12.56 -15.76
C GLY A 107 -17.51 -13.82 -16.50
N ASP A 108 -17.40 -13.71 -17.82
CA ASP A 108 -16.97 -14.82 -18.68
C ASP A 108 -15.49 -15.17 -18.46
N GLN A 109 -15.23 -16.37 -17.93
CA GLN A 109 -13.86 -16.83 -17.65
C GLN A 109 -13.07 -17.21 -18.92
N ASN A 110 -13.67 -17.11 -20.11
CA ASN A 110 -12.95 -17.18 -21.39
C ASN A 110 -12.50 -15.79 -21.88
N ASP A 111 -12.95 -14.70 -21.24
CA ASP A 111 -12.48 -13.35 -21.54
C ASP A 111 -11.08 -13.17 -20.93
N SER A 112 -10.08 -13.01 -21.80
CA SER A 112 -8.70 -12.79 -21.36
C SER A 112 -8.54 -11.52 -20.53
N ALA A 113 -9.36 -10.49 -20.77
CA ALA A 113 -9.32 -9.26 -19.98
C ALA A 113 -9.77 -9.52 -18.53
N ILE A 114 -10.75 -10.39 -18.31
CA ILE A 114 -11.17 -10.78 -16.96
C ILE A 114 -10.04 -11.53 -16.24
N LEU A 115 -9.36 -12.45 -16.92
CA LEU A 115 -8.24 -13.20 -16.35
C LEU A 115 -7.05 -12.30 -16.01
N GLU A 116 -6.66 -11.41 -16.93
CA GLU A 116 -5.59 -10.42 -16.70
C GLU A 116 -5.94 -9.48 -15.53
N THR A 117 -7.19 -9.04 -15.43
CA THR A 117 -7.63 -8.18 -14.33
C THR A 117 -7.63 -8.92 -12.98
N GLN A 118 -7.97 -10.21 -12.97
CA GLN A 118 -7.88 -11.05 -11.75
C GLN A 118 -6.43 -11.21 -11.30
N GLU A 119 -5.51 -11.45 -12.23
CA GLU A 119 -4.07 -11.57 -11.95
C GLU A 119 -3.53 -10.26 -11.35
N ALA A 120 -3.84 -9.11 -11.96
CA ALA A 120 -3.47 -7.80 -11.42
C ALA A 120 -4.07 -7.55 -10.01
N LEU A 121 -5.32 -7.95 -9.78
CA LEU A 121 -5.94 -7.85 -8.46
C LEU A 121 -5.21 -8.71 -7.41
N ASP A 122 -4.84 -9.94 -7.76
CA ASP A 122 -4.11 -10.84 -6.85
C ASP A 122 -2.71 -10.29 -6.53
N GLU A 123 -2.01 -9.71 -7.51
CA GLU A 123 -0.75 -9.01 -7.30
C GLU A 123 -0.91 -7.79 -6.37
N ALA A 124 -1.96 -6.98 -6.58
CA ALA A 124 -2.27 -5.85 -5.71
C ALA A 124 -2.51 -6.30 -4.26
N LEU A 125 -3.25 -7.40 -4.06
CA LEU A 125 -3.54 -7.96 -2.74
C LEU A 125 -2.28 -8.56 -2.09
N ALA A 126 -1.40 -9.20 -2.86
CA ALA A 126 -0.12 -9.68 -2.37
C ALA A 126 0.78 -8.52 -1.91
N ALA A 127 0.92 -7.49 -2.74
CA ALA A 127 1.68 -6.30 -2.40
C ALA A 127 1.10 -5.55 -1.17
N ALA A 128 -0.23 -5.52 -1.03
CA ALA A 128 -0.88 -4.97 0.15
C ALA A 128 -0.56 -5.76 1.42
N ARG A 129 -0.50 -7.10 1.35
CA ARG A 129 -0.07 -7.94 2.47
C ARG A 129 1.39 -7.68 2.82
N ASP A 130 2.25 -7.50 1.82
CA ASP A 130 3.65 -7.15 2.03
C ASP A 130 3.82 -5.79 2.73
N VAL A 131 3.00 -4.79 2.38
CA VAL A 131 2.98 -3.51 3.12
C VAL A 131 2.61 -3.74 4.58
N VAL A 132 1.54 -4.49 4.87
CA VAL A 132 1.12 -4.75 6.25
C VAL A 132 2.18 -5.51 7.04
N ALA A 133 2.88 -6.46 6.41
CA ALA A 133 3.91 -7.25 7.05
C ALA A 133 5.21 -6.46 7.32
N ASN A 134 5.55 -5.47 6.48
CA ASN A 134 6.88 -4.87 6.45
C ASN A 134 6.96 -3.35 6.77
N CYS A 135 5.85 -2.63 7.03
CA CYS A 135 5.83 -1.13 7.00
C CYS A 135 5.46 -0.31 8.25
#